data_AF-A0A843EHV2-F1
#
_entry.id   AF-A0A843EHV2-F1
#
_cell.length_a   1.000
_cell.length_b   1.000
_cell.length_c   1.000
_cell.angle_alpha   90.00
_cell.angle_beta   90.00
_cell.angle_gamma   90.00
#
_symmetry.space_group_name_H-M   'P 1'
#
loop_
_entity.id
_entity.type
_entity.pdbx_description
1 polymer ?
#
loop_
_entity_poly.entity_id
_entity_poly.type
_entity_poly.pdbx_seq_one_letter_code
_entity_poly.pdbx_strand_id
1 'polypeptide(L)'
;MDFQQWEPIYEQILADMGYDRDADEGSVRLLKAVTLNSDLHSGEDFADTVQGTVTVVGNAPCLEDDIDSKGIQGSVLCSGSAVGRILAKGIVPDMVFTDLDGDIDPQL
;
A
#
# COMPACT_ATOMS: atom_id res chain seq x y z
N MET A 1 -8.14 -11.94 -7.79
CA MET A 1 -9.50 -11.61 -7.32
C MET A 1 -10.49 -12.00 -8.41
N ASP A 2 -11.65 -12.55 -8.05
CA ASP A 2 -12.70 -12.84 -9.02
C ASP A 2 -13.54 -11.57 -9.26
N PHE A 3 -13.45 -10.99 -10.45
CA PHE A 3 -14.12 -9.73 -10.77
C PHE A 3 -15.65 -9.87 -10.72
N GLN A 4 -16.22 -11.02 -11.09
CA GLN A 4 -17.67 -11.19 -11.08
C GLN A 4 -18.26 -11.11 -9.68
N GLN A 5 -17.49 -11.52 -8.67
CA GLN A 5 -17.89 -11.38 -7.26
C GLN A 5 -17.70 -9.96 -6.74
N TRP A 6 -16.74 -9.21 -7.31
CA TRP A 6 -16.41 -7.86 -6.88
C TRP A 6 -17.27 -6.78 -7.55
N GLU A 7 -17.69 -7.02 -8.79
CA GLU A 7 -18.45 -6.07 -9.62
C GLU A 7 -19.66 -5.45 -8.88
N PRO A 8 -20.49 -6.21 -8.13
CA PRO A 8 -21.62 -5.60 -7.41
C PRO A 8 -21.21 -4.62 -6.31
N ILE A 9 -20.04 -4.81 -5.70
CA ILE A 9 -19.50 -3.90 -4.67
C ILE A 9 -18.87 -2.68 -5.34
N TYR A 10 -18.15 -2.90 -6.44
CA TYR A 10 -17.61 -1.83 -7.27
C TYR A 10 -18.71 -0.86 -7.75
N GLU A 11 -19.82 -1.38 -8.28
CA GLU A 11 -20.94 -0.54 -8.74
C GLU A 11 -21.58 0.27 -7.60
N GLN A 12 -21.65 -0.29 -6.38
CA GLN A 12 -22.11 0.45 -5.20
C GLN A 12 -21.17 1.61 -4.86
N ILE A 13 -19.86 1.38 -4.89
CA ILE A 13 -18.86 2.42 -4.64
C ILE A 13 -18.97 3.55 -5.66
N LEU A 14 -19.12 3.23 -6.95
CA LEU A 14 -19.30 4.23 -8.00
C LEU A 14 -20.56 5.08 -7.73
N ALA A 15 -21.67 4.45 -7.37
CA ALA A 15 -22.93 5.14 -7.08
C ALA A 15 -22.82 6.05 -5.85
N ASP A 16 -22.21 5.56 -4.76
CA ASP A 16 -22.05 6.30 -3.52
C ASP A 16 -21.11 7.51 -3.67
N MET A 17 -20.06 7.36 -4.48
CA MET A 17 -19.07 8.42 -4.74
C MET A 17 -19.46 9.35 -5.89
N GLY A 18 -20.46 8.96 -6.70
CA GLY A 18 -20.89 9.71 -7.88
C GLY A 18 -19.91 9.63 -9.05
N TYR A 19 -19.18 8.53 -9.18
CA TYR A 19 -18.20 8.32 -10.26
C TYR A 19 -18.85 7.68 -11.49
N ASP A 20 -18.41 8.12 -12.66
CA ASP A 20 -18.74 7.50 -13.95
C ASP A 20 -17.82 6.30 -14.19
N ARG A 21 -18.42 5.16 -14.57
CA ARG A 21 -17.69 3.89 -14.78
C ARG A 21 -16.67 3.99 -15.90
N ASP A 22 -17.05 4.58 -17.04
CA ASP A 22 -16.16 4.67 -18.20
C ASP A 22 -14.96 5.58 -17.91
N ALA A 23 -15.18 6.65 -17.14
CA ALA A 23 -14.13 7.52 -16.65
C ALA A 23 -13.19 6.82 -15.66
N ASP A 24 -13.73 6.05 -14.70
CA ASP A 24 -12.95 5.28 -13.74
C ASP A 24 -12.10 4.20 -14.43
N GLU A 25 -12.69 3.40 -15.32
CA GLU A 25 -11.96 2.44 -16.15
C GLU A 25 -10.94 3.14 -17.08
N GLY A 26 -11.23 4.38 -17.50
CA GLY A 26 -10.31 5.25 -18.21
C GLY A 26 -9.08 5.65 -17.38
N SER A 27 -9.26 5.90 -16.09
CA SER A 27 -8.16 6.24 -15.17
C SER A 27 -7.12 5.11 -15.08
N VAL A 28 -7.56 3.84 -15.11
CA VAL A 28 -6.67 2.68 -15.10
C VAL A 28 -5.75 2.67 -16.33
N ARG A 29 -6.29 3.01 -17.51
CA ARG A 29 -5.51 3.10 -18.76
C ARG A 29 -4.50 4.24 -18.69
N LEU A 30 -4.87 5.37 -18.08
CA LEU A 30 -3.97 6.49 -17.86
C LEU A 30 -2.84 6.11 -16.89
N LEU A 31 -3.18 5.49 -15.76
CA LEU A 31 -2.21 5.00 -14.78
C LEU A 31 -1.19 4.10 -15.47
N LYS A 32 -1.65 3.10 -16.23
CA LYS A 32 -0.78 2.19 -16.99
C LYS A 32 0.15 2.93 -17.98
N ALA A 33 -0.32 4.02 -18.59
CA ALA A 33 0.48 4.81 -19.52
C ALA A 33 1.56 5.64 -18.83
N VAL A 34 1.36 6.04 -17.57
CA VAL A 34 2.37 6.79 -16.80
C VAL A 34 3.29 5.88 -15.97
N THR A 35 2.89 4.62 -15.75
CA THR A 35 3.68 3.60 -15.03
C THR A 35 4.28 2.55 -15.96
N LEU A 36 4.70 2.93 -17.17
CA LEU A 36 5.24 2.00 -18.18
C LEU A 36 6.47 1.18 -17.72
N ASN A 37 7.21 1.68 -16.73
CA ASN A 37 8.37 1.01 -16.12
C ASN A 37 8.08 0.43 -14.73
N SER A 38 6.82 0.43 -14.29
CA SER A 38 6.42 -0.27 -13.08
C SER A 38 6.19 -1.73 -13.44
N ASP A 39 7.15 -2.57 -13.11
CA ASP A 39 6.99 -4.01 -13.25
C ASP A 39 5.81 -4.45 -12.37
N LEU A 40 4.74 -4.93 -13.01
CA LEU A 40 3.61 -5.53 -12.31
C LEU A 40 4.06 -6.90 -11.83
N HIS A 41 4.48 -6.95 -10.58
CA HIS A 41 4.90 -8.16 -9.91
C HIS A 41 3.71 -8.96 -9.40
N SER A 42 3.80 -10.28 -9.53
CA SER A 42 2.85 -11.20 -8.92
C SER A 42 3.16 -11.39 -7.43
N GLY A 43 2.19 -11.87 -6.65
CA GLY A 43 2.44 -12.17 -5.23
C GLY A 43 3.57 -13.18 -5.01
N GLU A 44 3.85 -14.05 -5.99
CA GLU A 44 4.95 -15.01 -5.94
C GLU A 44 6.33 -14.33 -6.00
N ASP A 45 6.42 -13.16 -6.64
CA ASP A 45 7.67 -12.41 -6.78
C ASP A 45 8.17 -11.86 -5.44
N PHE A 46 7.27 -11.72 -4.45
CA PHE A 46 7.57 -11.23 -3.11
C PHE A 46 7.74 -12.36 -2.08
N ALA A 47 7.64 -13.62 -2.50
CA ALA A 47 7.70 -14.77 -1.61
C ALA A 47 9.03 -14.87 -0.85
N ASP A 48 10.12 -14.35 -1.42
CA ASP A 48 11.43 -14.29 -0.77
C ASP A 48 11.57 -13.11 0.20
N THR A 49 10.89 -12.00 -0.07
CA THR A 49 10.86 -10.81 0.80
C THR A 49 10.00 -11.05 2.04
N VAL A 50 8.92 -11.81 1.91
CA VAL A 50 7.93 -12.05 2.98
C VAL A 50 8.06 -13.49 3.50
N GLN A 51 9.21 -13.83 4.09
CA GLN A 51 9.44 -15.14 4.71
C GLN A 51 9.51 -15.04 6.24
N GLY A 52 8.84 -15.99 6.92
CA GLY A 52 8.90 -16.10 8.38
C GLY A 52 8.10 -15.01 9.09
N THR A 53 8.71 -14.37 10.08
CA THR A 53 8.05 -13.31 10.87
C THR A 53 8.00 -12.01 10.07
N VAL A 54 6.86 -11.34 10.13
CA VAL A 54 6.62 -10.09 9.42
C VAL A 54 6.02 -9.08 10.39
N THR A 55 6.56 -7.86 10.38
CA THR A 55 5.99 -6.72 11.11
C THR A 55 5.27 -5.81 10.14
N VAL A 56 3.95 -5.70 10.28
CA VAL A 56 3.12 -4.77 9.50
C VAL A 56 2.94 -3.48 10.30
N VAL A 57 3.36 -2.36 9.71
CA VAL A 57 3.38 -1.06 10.37
C VAL A 57 2.33 -0.14 9.76
N GLY A 58 1.32 0.20 10.56
CA GLY A 58 0.31 1.20 10.24
C GLY A 58 0.55 2.53 10.96
N ASN A 59 -0.16 3.57 10.54
CA ASN A 59 -0.01 4.93 11.08
C ASN A 59 -0.85 5.17 12.36
N ALA A 60 -0.79 4.24 13.31
CA ALA A 60 -1.52 4.38 14.57
C ALA A 60 -0.91 5.52 15.43
N PRO A 61 -1.70 6.19 16.29
CA PRO A 61 -1.17 7.19 17.21
C PRO A 61 -0.09 6.65 18.16
N CYS A 62 -0.20 5.38 18.55
CA CYS A 62 0.74 4.70 19.45
C CYS A 62 1.96 4.06 18.76
N LEU A 63 2.21 4.39 17.48
CA LEU A 63 3.23 3.72 16.68
C LEU A 63 4.62 3.74 17.33
N GLU A 64 5.09 4.89 17.81
CA GLU A 64 6.42 5.01 18.40
C GLU A 64 6.55 4.20 19.70
N ASP A 65 5.51 4.23 20.53
CA ASP A 65 5.47 3.50 21.80
C ASP A 65 5.47 1.98 21.57
N ASP A 66 4.74 1.52 20.55
CA ASP A 66 4.71 0.11 20.15
C ASP A 66 6.06 -0.34 19.62
N ILE A 67 6.73 0.47 18.80
CA ILE A 67 8.09 0.17 18.33
C ILE A 67 9.06 0.09 19.51
N ASP A 68 9.03 1.05 20.44
CA ASP A 68 9.97 1.09 21.56
C ASP A 68 9.75 -0.05 22.56
N SER A 69 8.49 -0.48 22.75
CA SER A 69 8.14 -1.52 23.72
C SER A 69 8.19 -2.95 23.18
N LYS A 70 7.76 -3.16 21.93
CA LYS A 70 7.66 -4.50 21.31
C LYS A 70 8.82 -4.80 20.36
N GLY A 71 9.47 -3.75 19.85
CA GLY A 71 10.47 -3.86 18.80
C GLY A 71 9.86 -4.19 17.44
N ILE A 72 10.73 -4.34 16.44
CA ILE A 72 10.39 -4.79 15.09
C ILE A 72 11.14 -6.09 14.82
N GLN A 73 10.49 -7.03 14.15
CA GLN A 73 11.07 -8.34 13.83
C GLN A 73 10.77 -8.78 12.40
N GLY A 74 11.75 -9.44 11.80
CA GLY A 74 11.65 -9.95 10.43
C GLY A 74 11.40 -8.84 9.41
N SER A 75 10.67 -9.15 8.34
CA SER A 75 10.43 -8.20 7.26
C SER A 75 9.44 -7.12 7.66
N VAL A 76 9.69 -5.88 7.23
CA VAL A 76 8.93 -4.69 7.60
C VAL A 76 8.11 -4.20 6.42
N LEU A 77 6.79 -4.39 6.53
CA LEU A 77 5.80 -3.90 5.57
C LEU A 77 5.17 -2.63 6.16
N CYS A 78 5.36 -1.48 5.52
CA CYS A 78 4.91 -0.20 6.07
C CYS A 78 3.85 0.47 5.20
N SER A 79 2.77 0.94 5.81
CA SER A 79 1.80 1.81 5.17
C SER A 79 2.39 3.21 4.97
N GLY A 80 2.14 3.83 3.80
CA GLY A 80 2.73 5.09 3.35
C GLY A 80 2.79 6.18 4.42
N SER A 81 1.65 6.43 5.09
CA SER A 81 1.55 7.46 6.11
C SER A 81 2.38 7.20 7.39
N ALA A 82 2.87 5.97 7.60
CA ALA A 82 3.76 5.61 8.70
C ALA A 82 5.26 5.64 8.33
N VAL A 83 5.61 5.70 7.03
CA VAL A 83 6.99 5.52 6.56
C VAL A 83 7.93 6.56 7.15
N GLY A 84 7.57 7.85 7.06
CA GLY A 84 8.40 8.92 7.63
C GLY A 84 8.65 8.76 9.14
N ARG A 85 7.66 8.24 9.88
CA ARG A 85 7.76 8.04 11.33
C ARG A 85 8.72 6.91 11.68
N ILE A 86 8.71 5.79 10.95
CA ILE A 86 9.65 4.69 11.20
C ILE A 86 11.07 5.02 10.71
N LEU A 87 11.21 5.76 9.60
CA LEU A 87 12.49 6.27 9.13
C LEU A 87 13.15 7.18 10.17
N ALA A 88 12.37 8.04 10.83
CA ALA A 88 12.86 8.89 11.92
C ALA A 88 13.38 8.09 13.14
N LYS A 89 12.93 6.84 13.31
CA LYS A 89 13.46 5.89 14.33
C LYS A 89 14.61 5.02 13.81
N GLY A 90 15.11 5.28 12.59
CA GLY A 90 16.21 4.53 11.98
C GLY A 90 15.80 3.17 11.41
N ILE A 91 14.51 2.95 11.18
CA ILE A 91 13.96 1.71 10.63
C ILE A 91 13.64 1.94 9.16
N VAL A 92 14.26 1.15 8.28
CA VAL A 92 13.99 1.17 6.85
C VAL A 92 13.01 0.05 6.52
N PRO A 93 11.84 0.33 5.91
CA PRO A 93 10.91 -0.70 5.50
C PRO A 93 11.46 -1.50 4.32
N ASP A 94 11.16 -2.81 4.28
CA ASP A 94 11.46 -3.65 3.12
C ASP A 94 10.47 -3.40 1.97
N MET A 95 9.25 -2.97 2.30
CA MET A 95 8.22 -2.63 1.32
C MET A 95 7.25 -1.60 1.86
N VAL A 96 6.86 -0.68 0.99
CA VAL A 96 5.92 0.41 1.27
C VAL A 96 4.62 0.17 0.51
N PHE A 97 3.50 0.34 1.21
CA PHE A 97 2.15 0.27 0.66
C PHE A 97 1.54 1.65 0.65
N THR A 98 1.29 2.18 -0.53
CA THR A 98 0.83 3.55 -0.73
C THR A 98 -0.26 3.59 -1.79
N ASP A 99 -1.24 4.45 -1.56
CA ASP A 99 -2.25 4.92 -2.51
C ASP A 99 -1.78 6.16 -3.28
N LEU A 100 -0.51 6.58 -3.08
CA LEU A 100 0.16 7.71 -3.73
C LEU A 100 -0.53 9.06 -3.47
N ASP A 101 -1.10 9.23 -2.28
CA ASP A 101 -1.69 10.48 -1.82
C ASP A 101 -0.93 11.11 -0.64
N GLY A 102 -1.37 12.31 -0.24
CA GLY A 102 -0.81 13.02 0.91
C GLY A 102 0.65 13.44 0.74
N ASP A 103 1.42 13.33 1.82
CA ASP A 103 2.86 13.57 1.81
C ASP A 103 3.60 12.30 1.37
N ILE A 104 3.95 12.26 0.09
CA ILE A 104 4.59 11.10 -0.55
C ILE A 104 6.11 11.11 -0.45
N ASP A 105 6.74 12.24 -0.10
CA ASP A 105 8.20 12.36 -0.10
C ASP A 105 8.90 11.29 0.75
N PRO A 106 8.39 10.90 1.95
CA PRO A 106 8.99 9.83 2.74
C PRO A 106 8.77 8.43 2.16
N GLN A 107 7.88 8.28 1.17
CA GLN A 107 7.42 7.00 0.63
C GLN A 107 8.15 6.60 -0.66
N LEU A 108 8.99 7.50 -1.20
CA LEU A 108 9.79 7.35 -2.43
C LEU A 108 11.26 7.07 -2.12
#